data_AF-G7GUA5-F1
#
_entry.id   AF-G7GUA5-F1
#
_cell.length_a   1.000
_cell.length_b   1.000
_cell.length_c   1.000
_cell.angle_alpha   90.00
_cell.angle_beta   90.00
_cell.angle_gamma   90.00
#
_symmetry.space_group_name_H-M   'P 1'
#
loop_
_entity.id
_entity.type
_entity.pdbx_description
1 polymer ?
#
loop_
_entity_poly.entity_id
_entity_poly.type
_entity_poly.pdbx_seq_one_letter_code
_entity_poly.pdbx_strand_id
1 'polypeptide(L)'
;MIDMRNTRRTEAVRRRVRVSVAIAAVCVVSGAAACGDSGDDTADTGLSVATSSAAPAPTESSAALTPTEPPVEPSPAPVYKPPYIDHVQWVETEVGPSLQIYPTVSGRNTSDPTAGDEAWSEVRKLDASADSPGMRAQFDCHWTFARLVDPDKTSWNLEPRRPVVTTDEMISARCNPGFAEEPGN
;
A
#
# COMPACT_ATOMS: atom_id res chain seq x y z
N MET A 1 -37.42 24.11 -32.45
CA MET A 1 -36.70 23.35 -33.49
C MET A 1 -35.69 22.47 -32.78
N ILE A 2 -36.02 21.19 -32.62
CA ILE A 2 -35.21 20.21 -31.89
C ILE A 2 -34.20 19.61 -32.87
N ASP A 3 -32.94 19.61 -32.45
CA ASP A 3 -31.75 19.40 -33.26
C ASP A 3 -31.65 17.96 -33.79
N MET A 4 -31.97 17.77 -35.08
CA MET A 4 -31.88 16.50 -35.83
C MET A 4 -30.45 15.92 -35.91
N ARG A 5 -29.43 16.64 -35.40
CA ARG A 5 -28.03 16.19 -35.38
C ARG A 5 -27.74 15.22 -34.23
N ASN A 6 -28.56 15.20 -33.17
CA ASN A 6 -28.34 14.32 -32.00
C ASN A 6 -28.90 12.90 -32.16
N THR A 7 -29.89 12.70 -33.04
CA THR A 7 -30.56 11.40 -33.26
C THR A 7 -29.73 10.41 -34.10
N ARG A 8 -28.67 10.87 -34.78
CA ARG A 8 -27.82 10.00 -35.63
C ARG A 8 -26.65 9.34 -34.90
N ARG A 9 -26.32 9.75 -33.67
CA ARG A 9 -25.24 9.12 -32.88
C ARG A 9 -25.71 7.91 -32.07
N THR A 10 -27.03 7.73 -31.87
CA THR A 10 -27.60 6.67 -31.03
C THR A 10 -27.82 5.33 -31.73
N GLU A 11 -27.66 5.23 -33.06
CA GLU A 11 -27.85 3.97 -33.79
C GLU A 11 -26.56 3.20 -34.11
N ALA A 12 -25.37 3.81 -33.91
CA ALA A 12 -24.10 3.20 -34.30
C ALA A 12 -23.47 2.27 -33.24
N VAL A 13 -23.99 2.21 -32.00
CA VAL A 13 -23.43 1.39 -30.90
C VAL A 13 -24.25 0.12 -30.63
N ARG A 14 -25.34 -0.13 -31.38
CA ARG A 14 -26.19 -1.33 -31.24
C ARG A 14 -25.82 -2.52 -32.13
N ARG A 15 -24.68 -2.47 -32.84
CA ARG A 15 -24.18 -3.61 -33.65
C ARG A 15 -22.70 -3.80 -33.37
N ARG A 16 -22.31 -5.05 -33.08
CA ARG A 16 -20.99 -5.54 -32.58
C ARG A 16 -20.98 -5.45 -31.05
N VAL A 17 -21.26 -6.50 -30.27
CA VAL A 17 -20.62 -7.82 -30.28
C VAL A 17 -21.62 -8.86 -29.78
N ARG A 18 -22.12 -9.72 -30.66
CA ARG A 18 -22.69 -11.03 -30.32
C ARG A 18 -21.88 -12.05 -31.09
N VAL A 19 -20.89 -12.64 -30.45
CA VAL A 19 -20.28 -13.90 -30.90
C VAL A 19 -20.12 -14.77 -29.68
N SER A 20 -21.09 -15.66 -29.50
CA SER A 20 -21.04 -16.81 -28.63
C SER A 20 -20.12 -17.85 -29.26
N VAL A 21 -19.10 -18.31 -28.55
CA VAL A 21 -18.46 -19.61 -28.81
C VAL A 21 -18.29 -20.30 -27.48
N ALA A 22 -19.14 -21.31 -27.25
CA ALA A 22 -18.96 -22.31 -26.23
C ALA A 22 -17.92 -23.33 -26.72
N ILE A 23 -16.95 -23.67 -25.88
CA ILE A 23 -16.12 -24.88 -26.05
C ILE A 23 -16.19 -25.64 -24.74
N ALA A 24 -16.70 -26.87 -24.85
CA ALA A 24 -16.84 -27.84 -23.78
C ALA A 24 -15.53 -28.62 -23.55
N ALA A 25 -15.31 -28.95 -22.28
CA ALA A 25 -14.73 -30.16 -21.69
C ALA A 25 -13.49 -30.83 -22.31
N VAL A 26 -12.50 -31.17 -21.46
CA VAL A 26 -12.05 -32.57 -21.21
C VAL A 26 -11.19 -32.60 -19.93
N CYS A 27 -11.51 -33.55 -19.04
CA CYS A 27 -10.72 -33.95 -17.86
C CYS A 27 -9.55 -34.87 -18.26
N VAL A 28 -8.38 -34.73 -17.63
CA VAL A 28 -7.45 -35.86 -17.40
C VAL A 28 -6.82 -35.73 -16.02
N VAL A 29 -6.93 -36.82 -15.26
CA VAL A 29 -6.38 -37.09 -13.92
C VAL A 29 -5.00 -37.72 -14.05
N SER A 30 -4.13 -37.53 -13.03
CA SER A 30 -2.99 -38.35 -12.53
C SER A 30 -1.80 -37.42 -12.25
N GLY A 31 -1.14 -37.34 -11.10
CA GLY A 31 -0.94 -38.28 -10.00
C GLY A 31 0.53 -38.76 -10.01
N ALA A 32 1.36 -38.33 -9.06
CA ALA A 32 2.53 -39.08 -8.56
C ALA A 32 3.19 -38.36 -7.37
N ALA A 33 3.46 -39.14 -6.33
CA ALA A 33 4.21 -38.82 -5.14
C ALA A 33 5.72 -38.71 -5.43
N ALA A 34 6.42 -37.88 -4.65
CA ALA A 34 7.83 -38.10 -4.35
C ALA A 34 8.10 -37.65 -2.91
N CYS A 35 8.42 -38.65 -2.08
CA CYS A 35 8.88 -38.52 -0.71
C CYS A 35 10.41 -38.59 -0.69
N GLY A 36 11.02 -37.98 0.33
CA GLY A 36 12.35 -38.29 0.82
C GLY A 36 13.42 -37.24 0.47
N ASP A 37 14.47 -37.07 1.25
CA ASP A 37 14.82 -37.56 2.59
C ASP A 37 16.00 -36.71 3.09
N SER A 38 16.05 -36.58 4.41
CA SER A 38 17.13 -36.23 5.33
C SER A 38 18.53 -35.89 4.78
N GLY A 39 19.06 -34.76 5.25
CA GLY A 39 20.49 -34.50 5.38
C GLY A 39 20.77 -34.05 6.80
N ASP A 40 21.10 -35.01 7.67
CA ASP A 40 21.67 -34.80 9.00
C ASP A 40 23.16 -35.16 8.88
N ASP A 41 24.04 -34.17 9.05
CA ASP A 41 25.46 -34.42 9.30
C ASP A 41 25.86 -33.59 10.53
N THR A 42 25.80 -34.26 11.67
CA THR A 42 26.42 -33.83 12.91
C THR A 42 27.92 -34.07 12.82
N ALA A 43 28.75 -33.04 13.01
CA ALA A 43 30.16 -33.20 13.33
C ALA A 43 30.55 -32.28 14.49
N ASP A 44 30.81 -32.96 15.61
CA ASP A 44 31.29 -32.50 16.90
C ASP A 44 32.79 -32.16 16.87
N THR A 45 33.24 -31.55 17.97
CA THR A 45 34.62 -31.41 18.47
C THR A 45 35.49 -30.25 17.97
N GLY A 46 36.02 -29.51 18.96
CA GLY A 46 37.45 -29.21 18.94
C GLY A 46 37.85 -27.77 19.27
N LEU A 47 37.82 -27.42 20.55
CA LEU A 47 38.63 -26.33 21.11
C LEU A 47 40.11 -26.46 20.70
N SER A 48 40.75 -25.39 20.21
CA SER A 48 42.06 -24.94 20.72
C SER A 48 42.51 -23.58 20.18
N VAL A 49 42.46 -22.59 21.06
CA VAL A 49 43.57 -21.71 21.50
C VAL A 49 44.51 -21.16 20.42
N ALA A 50 44.45 -19.83 20.26
CA ALA A 50 45.62 -19.02 19.99
C ALA A 50 45.54 -17.72 20.81
N THR A 51 46.34 -17.71 21.88
CA THR A 51 46.71 -16.53 22.67
C THR A 51 47.46 -15.53 21.80
N SER A 52 47.07 -14.25 21.84
CA SER A 52 48.03 -13.16 21.65
C SER A 52 47.65 -11.95 22.49
N SER A 53 48.54 -11.72 23.44
CA SER A 53 48.63 -10.61 24.37
C SER A 53 49.25 -9.41 23.66
N ALA A 54 48.61 -8.23 23.75
CA ALA A 54 49.27 -6.95 23.66
C ALA A 54 48.39 -5.87 24.29
N ALA A 55 48.72 -5.50 25.54
CA ALA A 55 48.18 -4.35 26.23
C ALA A 55 49.00 -3.08 25.89
N PRO A 56 48.35 -1.92 25.77
CA PRO A 56 48.96 -0.67 26.21
C PRO A 56 48.10 0.09 27.24
N ALA A 57 48.80 0.51 28.29
CA ALA A 57 48.64 1.64 29.20
C ALA A 57 47.24 2.22 29.57
N PRO A 58 46.97 2.46 30.86
CA PRO A 58 45.82 3.27 31.28
C PRO A 58 46.08 4.74 30.95
N THR A 59 45.27 5.31 30.07
CA THR A 59 45.13 6.77 29.98
C THR A 59 44.06 7.16 30.99
N GLU A 60 44.47 7.87 32.03
CA GLU A 60 43.60 8.44 33.05
C GLU A 60 42.54 9.34 32.39
N SER A 61 41.31 8.83 32.30
CA SER A 61 40.17 9.59 31.83
C SER A 61 39.71 10.50 32.96
N SER A 62 40.11 11.75 32.87
CA SER A 62 39.66 12.82 33.76
C SER A 62 38.13 12.91 33.70
N ALA A 63 37.47 12.54 34.79
CA ALA A 63 36.04 12.67 34.96
C ALA A 63 35.67 14.16 35.01
N ALA A 64 35.30 14.70 33.85
CA ALA A 64 34.62 15.99 33.79
C ALA A 64 33.22 15.82 34.38
N LEU A 65 32.97 16.55 35.46
CA LEU A 65 31.66 16.66 36.10
C LEU A 65 30.68 17.30 35.10
N THR A 66 29.79 16.51 34.52
CA THR A 66 28.62 17.04 33.80
C THR A 66 27.67 17.68 34.80
N PRO A 67 27.25 18.94 34.60
CA PRO A 67 26.16 19.52 35.37
C PRO A 67 24.88 18.70 35.15
N THR A 68 24.24 18.29 36.24
CA THR A 68 22.89 17.71 36.21
C THR A 68 21.91 18.78 35.73
N GLU A 69 21.55 18.72 34.46
CA GLU A 69 20.43 19.47 33.88
C GLU A 69 19.12 18.98 34.55
N PRO A 70 18.21 19.89 34.97
CA PRO A 70 16.92 19.48 35.53
C PRO A 70 16.13 18.65 34.50
N PRO A 71 15.30 17.68 34.93
CA PRO A 71 14.48 16.90 34.01
C PRO A 71 13.58 17.83 33.19
N VAL A 72 13.79 17.87 31.87
CA VAL A 72 12.89 18.57 30.94
C VAL A 72 11.69 17.65 30.71
N GLU A 73 10.51 18.05 31.18
CA GLU A 73 9.27 17.33 30.86
C GLU A 73 9.01 17.41 29.35
N PRO A 74 8.70 16.28 28.67
CA PRO A 74 8.43 16.32 27.24
C PRO A 74 7.15 17.11 26.97
N SER A 75 7.23 18.06 26.03
CA SER A 75 6.06 18.77 25.51
C SER A 75 5.09 17.77 24.87
N PRO A 76 3.76 17.92 25.06
CA PRO A 76 2.79 17.04 24.42
C PRO A 76 2.94 17.07 22.90
N ALA A 77 2.83 15.90 22.27
CA ALA A 77 2.86 15.77 20.82
C ALA A 77 1.71 16.56 20.16
N PRO A 78 1.89 17.08 18.94
CA PRO A 78 0.83 17.78 18.22
C PRO A 78 -0.37 16.85 17.97
N VAL A 79 -1.58 17.40 18.11
CA VAL A 79 -2.82 16.70 17.77
C VAL A 79 -3.21 17.06 16.34
N TYR A 80 -3.19 16.08 15.45
CA TYR A 80 -3.60 16.25 14.06
C TYR A 80 -5.12 16.09 13.91
N LYS A 81 -5.75 17.07 13.25
CA LYS A 81 -7.20 17.15 13.06
C LYS A 81 -7.55 17.28 11.57
N PRO A 82 -8.81 17.00 11.18
CA PRO A 82 -9.29 17.22 9.81
C PRO A 82 -9.08 18.67 9.33
N PRO A 83 -8.98 18.91 8.01
CA PRO A 83 -9.10 17.92 6.95
C PRO A 83 -7.87 17.02 6.82
N TYR A 84 -8.10 15.75 6.53
CA TYR A 84 -7.05 14.75 6.31
C TYR A 84 -6.66 14.63 4.84
N ILE A 85 -7.57 14.97 3.94
CA ILE A 85 -7.38 14.98 2.49
C ILE A 85 -7.40 16.42 1.99
N ASP A 86 -6.38 16.81 1.24
CA ASP A 86 -6.27 18.14 0.63
C ASP A 86 -7.16 18.21 -0.62
N HIS A 87 -6.92 17.32 -1.57
CA HIS A 87 -7.70 17.20 -2.79
C HIS A 87 -7.60 15.79 -3.39
N VAL A 88 -8.42 15.56 -4.42
CA VAL A 88 -8.34 14.38 -5.28
C VAL A 88 -8.31 14.81 -6.74
N GLN A 89 -7.67 14.03 -7.59
CA GLN A 89 -7.56 14.30 -9.02
C GLN A 89 -7.68 13.01 -9.83
N TRP A 90 -8.58 12.98 -10.81
CA TRP A 90 -8.59 11.93 -11.82
C TRP A 90 -7.49 12.17 -12.85
N VAL A 91 -6.72 11.13 -13.13
CA VAL A 91 -5.72 11.09 -14.19
C VAL A 91 -5.97 9.87 -15.06
N GLU A 92 -5.85 10.02 -16.38
CA GLU A 92 -5.85 8.87 -17.29
C GLU A 92 -4.42 8.35 -17.42
N THR A 93 -4.22 7.07 -17.11
CA THR A 93 -2.91 6.41 -17.17
C THR A 93 -2.94 5.25 -18.15
N GLU A 94 -1.81 4.60 -18.39
CA GLU A 94 -1.72 3.48 -19.34
C GLU A 94 -2.64 2.30 -18.94
N VAL A 95 -2.92 2.18 -17.65
CA VAL A 95 -3.79 1.15 -17.10
C VAL A 95 -5.23 1.61 -16.90
N GLY A 96 -5.58 2.85 -17.25
CA GLY A 96 -6.93 3.43 -17.23
C GLY A 96 -7.08 4.65 -16.31
N PRO A 97 -8.31 5.05 -15.96
CA PRO A 97 -8.54 6.16 -15.04
C PRO A 97 -8.10 5.78 -13.61
N SER A 98 -7.37 6.68 -12.98
CA SER A 98 -6.79 6.55 -11.64
C SER A 98 -7.16 7.80 -10.81
N LEU A 99 -7.75 7.60 -9.64
CA LEU A 99 -8.03 8.67 -8.70
C LEU A 99 -6.82 8.85 -7.79
N GLN A 100 -6.10 9.94 -7.96
CA GLN A 100 -4.99 10.32 -7.09
C GLN A 100 -5.53 11.07 -5.87
N ILE A 101 -5.16 10.62 -4.68
CA ILE A 101 -5.55 11.19 -3.39
C ILE A 101 -4.33 11.86 -2.76
N TYR A 102 -4.45 13.13 -2.42
CA TYR A 102 -3.38 13.92 -1.83
C TYR A 102 -3.68 14.16 -0.34
N PRO A 103 -3.02 13.44 0.59
CA PRO A 103 -3.25 13.64 2.02
C PRO A 103 -2.56 14.91 2.53
N THR A 104 -3.20 15.59 3.48
CA THR A 104 -2.60 16.71 4.22
C THR A 104 -1.51 16.21 5.18
N VAL A 105 -0.74 17.14 5.77
CA VAL A 105 0.16 16.81 6.89
C VAL A 105 -0.62 16.17 8.04
N SER A 106 -1.84 16.63 8.34
CA SER A 106 -2.69 15.99 9.35
C SER A 106 -3.05 14.55 8.97
N GLY A 107 -3.45 14.29 7.72
CA GLY A 107 -3.79 12.95 7.25
C GLY A 107 -2.60 11.98 7.30
N ARG A 108 -1.40 12.48 7.00
CA ARG A 108 -0.15 11.69 7.08
C ARG A 108 0.25 11.34 8.51
N ASN A 109 -0.01 12.22 9.48
CA ASN A 109 0.57 12.11 10.82
C ASN A 109 -0.43 11.79 11.94
N THR A 110 -1.74 11.76 11.66
CA THR A 110 -2.74 11.44 12.69
C THR A 110 -2.60 10.02 13.23
N SER A 111 -2.70 9.90 14.55
CA SER A 111 -2.76 8.64 15.29
C SER A 111 -4.19 8.27 15.73
N ASP A 112 -5.20 9.05 15.33
CA ASP A 112 -6.59 8.77 15.64
C ASP A 112 -7.06 7.52 14.86
N PRO A 113 -7.49 6.43 15.54
CA PRO A 113 -7.92 5.21 14.88
C PRO A 113 -9.18 5.39 14.03
N THR A 114 -9.96 6.44 14.25
CA THR A 114 -11.19 6.73 13.50
C THR A 114 -10.94 7.64 12.28
N ALA A 115 -9.76 8.26 12.18
CA ALA A 115 -9.46 9.23 11.13
C ALA A 115 -9.52 8.63 9.71
N GLY A 116 -9.32 7.33 9.54
CA GLY A 116 -9.43 6.67 8.23
C GLY A 116 -10.85 6.75 7.65
N ASP A 117 -11.87 6.53 8.47
CA ASP A 117 -13.26 6.64 8.03
C ASP A 117 -13.66 8.07 7.71
N GLU A 118 -13.17 9.03 8.50
CA GLU A 118 -13.39 10.45 8.23
C GLU A 118 -12.67 10.91 6.95
N ALA A 119 -11.41 10.49 6.75
CA ALA A 119 -10.67 10.76 5.53
C ALA A 119 -11.35 10.15 4.30
N TRP A 120 -11.89 8.94 4.39
CA TRP A 120 -12.70 8.36 3.31
C TRP A 120 -13.97 9.18 3.04
N SER A 121 -14.62 9.69 4.10
CA SER A 121 -15.76 10.60 3.95
C SER A 121 -15.37 11.88 3.21
N GLU A 122 -14.18 12.43 3.47
CA GLU A 122 -13.64 13.58 2.74
C GLU A 122 -13.40 13.27 1.26
N VAL A 123 -12.77 12.14 0.93
CA VAL A 123 -12.60 11.68 -0.48
C VAL A 123 -13.95 11.65 -1.19
N ARG A 124 -14.98 11.05 -0.58
CA ARG A 124 -16.33 10.95 -1.16
C ARG A 124 -17.05 12.29 -1.29
N LYS A 125 -16.75 13.27 -0.43
CA LYS A 125 -17.26 14.64 -0.54
C LYS A 125 -16.59 15.38 -1.70
N LEU A 126 -15.29 15.15 -1.91
CA LEU A 126 -14.54 15.72 -3.02
C LEU A 126 -14.95 15.09 -4.36
N ASP A 127 -15.16 13.77 -4.39
CA ASP A 127 -15.69 13.05 -5.56
C ASP A 127 -16.56 11.86 -5.16
N ALA A 128 -17.87 11.97 -5.41
CA ALA A 128 -18.84 10.93 -5.09
C ALA A 128 -18.69 9.65 -5.94
N SER A 129 -18.02 9.72 -7.11
CA SER A 129 -17.79 8.55 -7.98
C SER A 129 -16.74 7.58 -7.42
N ALA A 130 -15.96 8.00 -6.42
CA ALA A 130 -15.03 7.15 -5.69
C ALA A 130 -15.73 6.06 -4.85
N ASP A 131 -17.04 6.18 -4.60
CA ASP A 131 -17.81 5.30 -3.71
C ASP A 131 -18.09 3.91 -4.31
N SER A 132 -17.05 3.09 -4.40
CA SER A 132 -17.17 1.67 -4.70
C SER A 132 -16.41 0.83 -3.67
N PRO A 133 -16.83 -0.43 -3.45
CA PRO A 133 -16.15 -1.31 -2.50
C PRO A 133 -14.65 -1.50 -2.79
N GLY A 134 -14.27 -1.60 -4.07
CA GLY A 134 -12.87 -1.76 -4.48
C GLY A 134 -12.03 -0.52 -4.22
N MET A 135 -12.56 0.67 -4.50
CA MET A 135 -11.86 1.93 -4.20
C MET A 135 -11.70 2.13 -2.69
N ARG A 136 -12.72 1.82 -1.90
CA ARG A 136 -12.64 1.86 -0.43
C ARG A 136 -11.57 0.91 0.10
N ALA A 137 -11.53 -0.33 -0.36
CA ALA A 137 -10.55 -1.32 0.11
C ALA A 137 -9.11 -0.92 -0.22
N GLN A 138 -8.88 -0.34 -1.41
CA GLN A 138 -7.58 0.22 -1.78
C GLN A 138 -7.22 1.40 -0.86
N PHE A 139 -8.14 2.34 -0.63
CA PHE A 139 -7.92 3.47 0.27
C PHE A 139 -7.54 3.03 1.68
N ASP A 140 -8.25 2.06 2.26
CA ASP A 140 -7.96 1.54 3.60
C ASP A 140 -6.55 0.96 3.69
N CYS A 141 -6.11 0.26 2.65
CA CYS A 141 -4.74 -0.25 2.56
C CYS A 141 -3.72 0.89 2.47
N HIS A 142 -3.97 1.91 1.64
CA HIS A 142 -3.09 3.08 1.53
C HIS A 142 -2.99 3.87 2.85
N TRP A 143 -4.12 4.12 3.49
CA TRP A 143 -4.22 4.83 4.76
C TRP A 143 -3.46 4.11 5.88
N THR A 144 -3.58 2.78 5.94
CA THR A 144 -3.02 1.98 7.04
C THR A 144 -1.56 1.61 6.80
N PHE A 145 -1.21 1.21 5.57
CA PHE A 145 0.09 0.61 5.24
C PHE A 145 0.96 1.53 4.40
N ALA A 146 0.49 1.95 3.22
CA ALA A 146 1.32 2.73 2.31
C ALA A 146 1.79 4.05 2.94
N ARG A 147 0.91 4.69 3.73
CA ARG A 147 1.22 5.90 4.53
C ARG A 147 2.45 5.74 5.43
N LEU A 148 2.68 4.52 5.95
CA LEU A 148 3.77 4.23 6.88
C LEU A 148 5.00 3.65 6.18
N VAL A 149 4.79 2.82 5.16
CA VAL A 149 5.85 2.11 4.44
C VAL A 149 6.54 3.03 3.43
N ASP A 150 5.79 3.92 2.79
CA ASP A 150 6.29 4.87 1.81
C ASP A 150 5.68 6.26 2.05
N PRO A 151 6.12 6.94 3.13
CA PRO A 151 5.52 8.19 3.59
C PRO A 151 5.75 9.37 2.63
N ASP A 152 6.68 9.24 1.69
CA ASP A 152 7.07 10.31 0.76
C ASP A 152 6.24 10.30 -0.54
N LYS A 153 5.42 9.27 -0.78
CA LYS A 153 4.50 9.25 -1.92
C LYS A 153 3.60 10.48 -1.89
N THR A 154 3.64 11.27 -2.96
CA THR A 154 2.85 12.51 -3.05
C THR A 154 1.35 12.21 -3.06
N SER A 155 0.94 11.20 -3.83
CA SER A 155 -0.44 10.73 -3.94
C SER A 155 -0.59 9.22 -3.73
N TRP A 156 -1.80 8.80 -3.39
CA TRP A 156 -2.24 7.40 -3.45
C TRP A 156 -3.24 7.22 -4.57
N ASN A 157 -3.03 6.20 -5.40
CA ASN A 157 -3.72 6.06 -6.67
C ASN A 157 -4.70 4.91 -6.56
N LEU A 158 -5.99 5.20 -6.75
CA LEU A 158 -7.05 4.21 -6.66
C LEU A 158 -7.66 4.00 -8.05
N GLU A 159 -7.59 2.78 -8.59
CA GLU A 159 -8.16 2.49 -9.90
C GLU A 159 -9.49 1.72 -9.79
N PRO A 160 -10.58 2.18 -10.45
CA PRO A 160 -11.91 1.58 -10.33
C PRO A 160 -12.03 0.12 -10.81
N ARG A 161 -11.10 -0.33 -11.66
CA ARG A 161 -11.13 -1.67 -12.26
C ARG A 161 -10.33 -2.71 -11.48
N ARG A 162 -9.71 -2.32 -10.36
CA ARG A 162 -9.00 -3.23 -9.48
C ARG A 162 -10.00 -4.20 -8.85
N PRO A 163 -9.68 -5.51 -8.75
CA PRO A 163 -10.59 -6.48 -8.17
C PRO A 163 -10.79 -6.20 -6.68
N VAL A 164 -12.00 -6.49 -6.19
CA VAL A 164 -12.23 -6.58 -4.75
C VAL A 164 -11.65 -7.91 -4.28
N VAL A 165 -10.66 -7.85 -3.40
CA VAL A 165 -9.92 -8.99 -2.87
C VAL A 165 -9.99 -9.03 -1.35
N THR A 166 -9.45 -10.08 -0.72
CA THR A 166 -9.34 -10.11 0.74
C THR A 166 -8.33 -9.06 1.22
N THR A 167 -8.41 -8.66 2.49
CA THR A 167 -7.44 -7.73 3.09
C THR A 167 -6.01 -8.25 2.97
N ASP A 168 -5.79 -9.56 3.21
CA ASP A 168 -4.46 -10.17 3.12
C ASP A 168 -3.91 -10.14 1.68
N GLU A 169 -4.77 -10.36 0.68
CA GLU A 169 -4.39 -10.26 -0.73
C GLU A 169 -4.09 -8.81 -1.13
N MET A 170 -4.90 -7.84 -0.66
CA MET A 170 -4.66 -6.41 -0.87
C MET A 170 -3.30 -5.98 -0.33
N ILE A 171 -2.95 -6.40 0.89
CA ILE A 171 -1.65 -6.09 1.51
C ILE A 171 -0.51 -6.81 0.78
N SER A 172 -0.68 -8.08 0.44
CA SER A 172 0.33 -8.87 -0.27
C SER A 172 0.64 -8.29 -1.65
N ALA A 173 -0.36 -7.70 -2.30
CA ALA A 173 -0.23 -6.96 -3.55
C ALA A 173 0.21 -5.50 -3.37
N ARG A 174 0.67 -5.10 -2.17
CA ARG A 174 1.13 -3.75 -1.84
C ARG A 174 0.09 -2.66 -2.13
N CYS A 175 -1.16 -2.94 -1.73
CA CYS A 175 -2.33 -2.09 -1.99
C CYS A 175 -2.72 -1.96 -3.47
N ASN A 176 -2.14 -2.77 -4.36
CA ASN A 176 -2.37 -2.65 -5.80
C ASN A 176 -2.71 -4.01 -6.48
N PRO A 177 -3.86 -4.63 -6.18
CA PRO A 177 -4.19 -5.97 -6.64
C PRO A 177 -4.54 -6.03 -8.14
N GLY A 178 -4.41 -7.19 -8.76
CA GLY A 178 -4.82 -7.42 -10.14
C GLY A 178 -3.71 -7.09 -11.17
N PHE A 179 -3.90 -6.05 -11.98
CA PHE A 179 -2.99 -5.72 -13.08
C PHE A 179 -1.71 -5.01 -12.60
N ALA A 180 -0.76 -4.71 -13.50
CA ALA A 180 0.46 -4.01 -13.12
C ALA A 180 0.17 -2.58 -12.63
N GLU A 181 1.08 -2.01 -11.84
CA GLU A 181 1.02 -0.58 -11.48
C GLU A 181 1.28 0.29 -12.71
N GLU A 182 0.78 1.53 -12.68
CA GLU A 182 1.21 2.54 -13.65
C GLU A 182 2.68 2.92 -13.45
N PRO A 183 3.45 3.20 -14.53
CA PRO A 183 4.84 3.59 -14.39
C PRO A 183 5.01 4.95 -13.69
N GLY A 184 5.71 4.96 -12.55
CA GLY A 184 6.37 6.15 -11.98
C GLY A 184 5.50 7.11 -11.16
N ASN A 185 5.07 6.70 -9.97
CA ASN A 185 4.62 7.62 -8.91
C ASN A 185 5.65 7.69 -7.78
#